data_AF-A0A2I1GR99-F1
#
_entry.id   AF-A0A2I1GR99-F1
#
_cell.length_a   1.000
_cell.length_b   1.000
_cell.length_c   1.000
_cell.angle_alpha   90.00
_cell.angle_beta   90.00
_cell.angle_gamma   90.00
#
_symmetry.space_group_name_H-M   'P 1'
#
loop_
_entity.id
_entity.type
_entity.pdbx_description
1 polymer ?
#
loop_
_entity_poly.entity_id
_entity_poly.type
_entity_poly.pdbx_seq_one_letter_code
_entity_poly.pdbx_strand_id
1 'polypeptide(L)'
;MGCCSSRNDDDSLRQEGADGNPIPRGGNRPLIKKGITWTADSPITIYNLKRQRDAFWDTAPSYEGRLEIWQALRCSCESEDLTLSQAIIDSANITIPTGNLSDGCYDELGNRYVIPIYCIVDPTNLITDNNYDEGTSQRVENLDTKLLAEQEIVGPGHTFTIRLSTSTRDVKINYNPKLDTIATLKVKLCTDQNIDIKRFNIRFFFLGRMFDDRTKLHDISLEDGQILQTFISEKI
;
A
#
# COMPACT_ATOMS: atom_id res chain seq x y z
N MET A 1 -3.99 -23.45 -64.46
CA MET A 1 -3.07 -22.30 -64.35
C MET A 1 -3.89 -21.03 -64.24
N GLY A 2 -3.57 -20.16 -63.29
CA GLY A 2 -4.18 -18.83 -63.19
C GLY A 2 -4.34 -18.33 -61.76
N CYS A 3 -3.22 -17.92 -61.16
CA CYS A 3 -3.11 -17.29 -59.85
C CYS A 3 -3.84 -15.93 -59.83
N CYS A 4 -4.68 -15.67 -58.83
CA CYS A 4 -5.22 -14.33 -58.56
C CYS A 4 -4.42 -13.71 -57.40
N SER A 5 -3.40 -12.91 -57.73
CA SER A 5 -2.76 -11.99 -56.80
C SER A 5 -3.58 -10.70 -56.74
N SER A 6 -3.98 -10.26 -55.55
CA SER A 6 -4.45 -8.88 -55.33
C SER A 6 -3.49 -8.13 -54.43
N ARG A 7 -2.66 -7.36 -55.14
CA ARG A 7 -1.95 -6.11 -54.84
C ARG A 7 -2.53 -5.30 -53.67
N ASN A 8 -1.63 -4.90 -52.77
CA ASN A 8 -1.77 -3.71 -51.92
C ASN A 8 -1.46 -2.47 -52.77
N ASP A 9 -2.22 -1.40 -52.59
CA ASP A 9 -1.81 0.02 -52.62
C ASP A 9 -3.01 0.82 -52.09
N ASP A 10 -2.90 1.34 -50.87
CA ASP A 10 -2.74 2.77 -50.58
C ASP A 10 -4.08 3.53 -50.61
N ASP A 11 -4.72 3.62 -49.45
CA ASP A 11 -5.67 4.69 -49.15
C ASP A 11 -5.15 5.45 -47.93
N SER A 12 -4.05 6.17 -48.19
CA SER A 12 -3.57 7.25 -47.35
C SER A 12 -4.56 8.40 -47.48
N LEU A 13 -5.37 8.64 -46.43
CA LEU A 13 -5.87 9.93 -45.95
C LEU A 13 -7.27 9.76 -45.34
N ARG A 14 -7.34 9.58 -44.02
CA ARG A 14 -8.39 10.23 -43.20
C ARG A 14 -8.08 10.20 -41.70
N GLN A 15 -7.66 11.38 -41.27
CA GLN A 15 -8.04 12.08 -40.05
C GLN A 15 -7.42 11.63 -38.72
N GLU A 16 -6.51 12.49 -38.28
CA GLU A 16 -5.92 12.60 -36.96
C GLU A 16 -6.97 12.56 -35.85
N GLY A 17 -6.92 11.50 -35.03
CA GLY A 17 -7.39 11.51 -33.65
C GLY A 17 -6.19 11.72 -32.75
N ALA A 18 -6.20 12.81 -32.00
CA ALA A 18 -5.17 13.20 -31.06
C ALA A 18 -5.10 12.22 -29.88
N ASP A 19 -4.18 11.26 -29.94
CA ASP A 19 -3.50 10.68 -28.79
C ASP A 19 -2.30 9.88 -29.32
N GLY A 20 -1.09 10.27 -28.92
CA GLY A 20 0.19 9.84 -29.49
C GLY A 20 0.58 8.37 -29.24
N ASN A 21 -0.36 7.43 -29.19
CA ASN A 21 -0.06 6.01 -29.12
C ASN A 21 -0.29 5.36 -30.50
N PRO A 22 0.75 4.90 -31.22
CA PRO A 22 0.60 4.29 -32.52
C PRO A 22 -0.24 3.02 -32.38
N ILE A 23 -1.39 2.96 -33.06
CA ILE A 23 -2.23 1.76 -33.08
C ILE A 23 -1.41 0.62 -33.71
N PRO A 24 -1.04 -0.42 -32.96
CA PRO A 24 -0.27 -1.54 -33.49
C PRO A 24 -1.06 -2.26 -34.59
N ARG A 25 -0.53 -2.24 -35.82
CA ARG A 25 -1.09 -2.91 -37.01
C ARG A 25 -0.88 -4.43 -37.02
N GLY A 26 -0.26 -4.99 -35.98
CA GLY A 26 -0.11 -6.43 -35.79
C GLY A 26 -1.23 -6.95 -34.90
N GLY A 27 -1.83 -8.09 -35.24
CA GLY A 27 -2.91 -8.72 -34.47
C GLY A 27 -2.53 -9.06 -33.02
N ASN A 28 -3.42 -9.77 -32.33
CA ASN A 28 -3.26 -10.13 -30.92
C ASN A 28 -1.89 -10.77 -30.65
N ARG A 29 -1.18 -10.30 -29.62
CA ARG A 29 0.08 -10.89 -29.16
C ARG A 29 -0.16 -11.60 -27.83
N PRO A 30 0.54 -12.71 -27.56
CA PRO A 30 0.44 -13.37 -26.27
C PRO A 30 0.89 -12.43 -25.14
N LEU A 31 0.33 -12.64 -23.95
CA LEU A 31 0.59 -11.86 -22.75
C LEU A 31 2.06 -11.99 -22.32
N ILE A 32 2.73 -10.86 -22.15
CA ILE A 32 4.10 -10.76 -21.67
C ILE A 32 4.06 -10.12 -20.28
N LYS A 33 4.22 -10.92 -19.23
CA LYS A 33 4.41 -10.41 -17.86
C LYS A 33 5.87 -10.31 -17.43
N LYS A 34 6.75 -11.08 -18.07
CA LYS A 34 8.16 -11.22 -17.67
C LYS A 34 8.98 -10.06 -18.25
N GLY A 35 9.71 -9.36 -17.38
CA GLY A 35 10.69 -8.33 -17.78
C GLY A 35 10.22 -6.88 -17.64
N ILE A 36 8.95 -6.64 -17.29
CA ILE A 36 8.49 -5.30 -16.94
C ILE A 36 9.05 -4.98 -15.55
N THR A 37 9.92 -3.97 -15.47
CA THR A 37 10.45 -3.48 -14.20
C THR A 37 10.11 -2.01 -14.08
N TRP A 38 9.79 -1.57 -12.86
CA TRP A 38 9.56 -0.17 -12.58
C TRP A 38 10.17 0.23 -11.24
N THR A 39 10.46 1.52 -11.12
CA THR A 39 10.97 2.17 -9.92
C THR A 39 9.93 3.19 -9.47
N ALA A 40 9.48 3.09 -8.22
CA ALA A 40 8.69 4.15 -7.60
C ALA A 40 9.59 5.36 -7.31
N ASP A 41 9.04 6.57 -7.45
CA ASP A 41 9.72 7.84 -7.17
C ASP A 41 10.20 7.93 -5.72
N SER A 42 9.38 7.45 -4.79
CA SER A 42 9.71 7.29 -3.38
C SER A 42 9.70 5.81 -2.98
N PRO A 43 10.62 5.35 -2.11
CA PRO A 43 10.61 3.98 -1.60
C PRO A 43 9.25 3.64 -0.96
N ILE A 44 8.62 2.57 -1.44
CA ILE A 44 7.28 2.16 -1.02
C ILE A 44 7.33 0.82 -0.28
N THR A 45 6.58 0.72 0.80
CA THR A 45 6.41 -0.55 1.53
C THR A 45 5.40 -1.46 0.82
N ILE A 46 5.54 -2.77 1.01
CA ILE A 46 4.60 -3.77 0.47
C ILE A 46 3.16 -3.44 0.86
N TYR A 47 2.95 -3.03 2.12
CA TYR A 47 1.63 -2.67 2.63
C TYR A 47 1.01 -1.49 1.85
N ASN A 48 1.78 -0.42 1.64
CA ASN A 48 1.31 0.76 0.92
C ASN A 48 1.02 0.44 -0.55
N LEU A 49 1.89 -0.36 -1.19
CA LEU A 49 1.69 -0.82 -2.56
C LEU A 49 0.41 -1.65 -2.69
N LYS A 50 0.18 -2.60 -1.79
CA LYS A 50 -1.04 -3.42 -1.78
C LYS A 50 -2.28 -2.56 -1.60
N ARG A 51 -2.27 -1.61 -0.66
CA ARG A 51 -3.38 -0.68 -0.44
C ARG A 51 -3.67 0.17 -1.70
N GLN A 52 -2.63 0.62 -2.40
CA GLN A 52 -2.78 1.37 -3.65
C GLN A 52 -3.36 0.51 -4.78
N ARG A 53 -2.94 -0.77 -4.88
CA ARG A 53 -3.50 -1.74 -5.82
C ARG A 53 -4.98 -1.98 -5.54
N ASP A 54 -5.33 -2.27 -4.28
CA ASP A 54 -6.71 -2.54 -3.89
C ASP A 54 -7.61 -1.34 -4.17
N ALA A 55 -7.15 -0.11 -3.87
CA ALA A 55 -7.89 1.11 -4.18
C ALA A 55 -8.09 1.30 -5.71
N PHE A 56 -7.09 0.97 -6.52
CA PHE A 56 -7.23 1.01 -7.98
C PHE A 56 -8.27 -0.01 -8.47
N TRP A 57 -8.18 -1.26 -8.01
CA TRP A 57 -9.11 -2.31 -8.44
C TRP A 57 -10.55 -2.11 -7.98
N ASP A 58 -10.76 -1.45 -6.84
CA ASP A 58 -12.10 -1.09 -6.34
C ASP A 58 -12.73 0.05 -7.16
N THR A 59 -11.91 1.00 -7.61
CA THR A 59 -12.38 2.17 -8.34
C THR A 59 -12.47 1.96 -9.85
N ALA A 60 -11.58 1.18 -10.46
CA ALA A 60 -11.48 1.01 -11.92
C ALA A 60 -12.81 0.62 -12.61
N PRO A 61 -13.62 -0.33 -12.09
CA PRO A 61 -14.91 -0.67 -12.69
C PRO A 61 -15.95 0.45 -12.65
N SER A 62 -15.80 1.44 -11.75
CA SER A 62 -16.72 2.56 -11.63
C SER A 62 -16.46 3.67 -12.66
N TYR A 63 -15.25 3.73 -13.22
CA TYR A 63 -14.87 4.78 -14.17
C TYR A 63 -15.03 4.36 -15.62
N GLU A 64 -14.64 3.13 -15.99
CA GLU A 64 -14.61 2.70 -17.39
C GLU A 64 -14.96 1.22 -17.56
N GLY A 65 -15.71 0.89 -18.62
CA GLY A 65 -15.89 -0.48 -19.10
C GLY A 65 -16.78 -1.39 -18.24
N ARG A 66 -16.62 -2.71 -18.44
CA ARG A 66 -17.41 -3.77 -17.80
C ARG A 66 -16.68 -4.37 -16.61
N LEU A 67 -17.40 -4.60 -15.51
CA LEU A 67 -16.83 -5.19 -14.29
C LEU A 67 -16.22 -6.57 -14.56
N GLU A 68 -16.86 -7.36 -15.41
CA GLU A 68 -16.44 -8.71 -15.77
C GLU A 68 -15.05 -8.71 -16.43
N ILE A 69 -14.78 -7.72 -17.28
CA ILE A 69 -13.47 -7.54 -17.93
C ILE A 69 -12.42 -7.14 -16.89
N TRP A 70 -12.75 -6.20 -15.99
CA TRP A 70 -11.85 -5.84 -14.90
C TRP A 70 -11.54 -7.00 -13.96
N GLN A 71 -12.53 -7.84 -13.66
CA GLN A 71 -12.34 -9.06 -12.86
C GLN A 71 -11.41 -10.04 -13.57
N ALA A 72 -11.62 -10.29 -14.87
CA ALA A 72 -10.74 -11.15 -15.67
C ALA A 72 -9.30 -10.61 -15.71
N LEU A 73 -9.14 -9.30 -15.92
CA LEU A 73 -7.83 -8.63 -15.90
C LEU A 73 -7.15 -8.75 -14.53
N ARG A 74 -7.90 -8.57 -13.43
CA ARG A 74 -7.39 -8.74 -12.07
C ARG A 74 -6.95 -10.17 -11.81
N CYS A 75 -7.80 -11.15 -12.09
CA CYS A 75 -7.48 -12.57 -11.94
C CYS A 75 -6.26 -12.97 -12.79
N SER A 76 -6.17 -12.42 -14.01
CA SER A 76 -4.98 -12.58 -14.83
C SER A 76 -3.77 -12.01 -14.10
N CYS A 77 -3.77 -10.75 -13.65
CA CYS A 77 -2.66 -10.13 -12.92
C CYS A 77 -2.22 -10.92 -11.67
N GLU A 78 -3.17 -11.39 -10.85
CA GLU A 78 -2.89 -12.16 -9.62
C GLU A 78 -2.32 -13.57 -9.89
N SER A 79 -2.53 -14.11 -11.09
CA SER A 79 -2.00 -15.41 -11.49
C SER A 79 -0.50 -15.33 -11.82
N GLU A 80 0.34 -16.11 -11.13
CA GLU A 80 1.78 -16.19 -11.42
C GLU A 80 2.07 -16.92 -12.74
N ASP A 81 1.23 -17.91 -13.09
CA ASP A 81 1.37 -18.72 -14.29
C ASP A 81 0.94 -17.96 -15.55
N LEU A 82 1.88 -17.80 -16.50
CA LEU A 82 1.62 -17.16 -17.79
C LEU A 82 0.53 -17.88 -18.60
N THR A 83 0.51 -19.21 -18.56
CA THR A 83 -0.46 -20.04 -19.29
C THR A 83 -1.88 -19.85 -18.76
N LEU A 84 -2.05 -19.85 -17.43
CA LEU A 84 -3.32 -19.59 -16.77
C LEU A 84 -3.78 -18.15 -17.05
N SER A 85 -2.87 -17.21 -16.92
CA SER A 85 -3.14 -15.80 -17.18
C SER A 85 -3.61 -15.55 -18.61
N GLN A 86 -2.97 -16.21 -19.58
CA GLN A 86 -3.36 -16.15 -20.99
C GLN A 86 -4.74 -16.80 -21.20
N ALA A 87 -5.00 -17.95 -20.59
CA ALA A 87 -6.29 -18.63 -20.68
C ALA A 87 -7.44 -17.76 -20.14
N ILE A 88 -7.22 -17.02 -19.05
CA ILE A 88 -8.21 -16.08 -18.50
C ILE A 88 -8.50 -14.95 -19.50
N ILE A 89 -7.45 -14.34 -20.08
CA ILE A 89 -7.58 -13.27 -21.08
C ILE A 89 -8.32 -13.76 -22.33
N ASP A 90 -7.94 -14.93 -22.85
CA ASP A 90 -8.57 -15.54 -24.02
C ASP A 90 -10.04 -15.91 -23.73
N SER A 91 -10.35 -16.39 -22.52
CA SER A 91 -11.73 -16.72 -22.11
C SER A 91 -12.64 -15.50 -22.00
N ALA A 92 -12.06 -14.33 -21.71
CA ALA A 92 -12.76 -13.06 -21.63
C ALA A 92 -12.77 -12.30 -22.97
N ASN A 93 -12.26 -12.91 -24.06
CA ASN A 93 -12.15 -12.31 -25.38
C ASN A 93 -11.38 -10.98 -25.42
N ILE A 94 -10.42 -10.81 -24.50
CA ILE A 94 -9.61 -9.60 -24.40
C ILE A 94 -8.42 -9.71 -25.35
N THR A 95 -8.19 -8.67 -26.14
CA THR A 95 -7.08 -8.57 -27.10
C THR A 95 -6.02 -7.60 -26.61
N ILE A 96 -4.74 -8.01 -26.64
CA ILE A 96 -3.60 -7.19 -26.21
C ILE A 96 -2.61 -7.10 -27.38
N PRO A 97 -2.64 -6.02 -28.16
CA PRO A 97 -1.90 -6.00 -29.42
C PRO A 97 -0.38 -5.82 -29.24
N THR A 98 0.07 -5.27 -28.11
CA THR A 98 1.50 -5.19 -27.75
C THR A 98 1.96 -6.29 -26.82
N GLY A 99 1.04 -7.08 -26.26
CA GLY A 99 1.30 -8.11 -25.26
C GLY A 99 1.50 -7.58 -23.83
N ASN A 100 1.53 -6.25 -23.63
CA ASN A 100 1.67 -5.62 -22.32
C ASN A 100 0.33 -5.06 -21.82
N LEU A 101 -0.09 -5.44 -20.62
CA LEU A 101 -1.34 -4.97 -20.00
C LEU A 101 -1.37 -3.45 -19.74
N SER A 102 -0.19 -2.82 -19.63
CA SER A 102 -0.07 -1.38 -19.37
C SER A 102 -0.23 -0.48 -20.59
N ASP A 103 -0.08 -1.03 -21.80
CA ASP A 103 -0.17 -0.24 -23.04
C ASP A 103 -1.63 -0.12 -23.55
N GLY A 104 -2.47 -1.05 -23.10
CA GLY A 104 -3.91 -1.05 -23.36
C GLY A 104 -4.40 -2.43 -23.77
N CYS A 105 -5.44 -2.88 -23.10
CA CYS A 105 -6.19 -4.09 -23.40
C CYS A 105 -7.51 -3.69 -24.06
N TYR A 106 -7.99 -4.49 -24.99
CA TYR A 106 -9.23 -4.20 -25.73
C TYR A 106 -10.22 -5.34 -25.53
N ASP A 107 -11.45 -5.00 -25.18
CA ASP A 107 -12.59 -5.93 -25.14
C ASP A 107 -13.21 -6.10 -26.53
N GLU A 108 -14.09 -7.09 -26.71
CA GLU A 108 -14.80 -7.40 -27.96
C GLU A 108 -15.58 -6.20 -28.52
N LEU A 109 -16.04 -5.31 -27.64
CA LEU A 109 -16.76 -4.08 -27.98
C LEU A 109 -15.85 -2.91 -28.36
N GLY A 110 -14.53 -3.10 -28.31
CA GLY A 110 -13.54 -2.04 -28.58
C GLY A 110 -13.25 -1.11 -27.41
N ASN A 111 -13.76 -1.41 -26.21
CA ASN A 111 -13.43 -0.65 -24.99
C ASN A 111 -11.96 -0.88 -24.63
N ARG A 112 -11.22 0.22 -24.38
CA ARG A 112 -9.80 0.18 -23.99
C ARG A 112 -9.67 0.21 -22.47
N TYR A 113 -8.87 -0.71 -21.92
CA TYR A 113 -8.56 -0.83 -20.51
C TYR A 113 -7.06 -0.66 -20.30
N VAL A 114 -6.65 0.29 -19.46
CA VAL A 114 -5.24 0.55 -19.18
C VAL A 114 -4.95 0.23 -17.71
N ILE A 115 -4.01 -0.69 -17.48
CA ILE A 115 -3.62 -1.10 -16.13
C ILE A 115 -2.28 -0.46 -15.78
N PRO A 116 -2.20 0.33 -14.69
CA PRO A 116 -0.94 0.88 -14.24
C PRO A 116 0.09 -0.21 -13.93
N ILE A 117 1.36 0.07 -14.22
CA ILE A 117 2.47 -0.89 -14.05
C ILE A 117 2.59 -1.35 -12.59
N TYR A 118 2.27 -0.47 -11.63
CA TYR A 118 2.29 -0.82 -10.21
C TYR A 118 1.27 -1.90 -9.83
N CYS A 119 0.21 -2.13 -10.61
CA CYS A 119 -0.73 -3.23 -10.42
C CYS A 119 -0.26 -4.56 -11.01
N ILE A 120 0.70 -4.52 -11.94
CA ILE A 120 1.16 -5.68 -12.71
C ILE A 120 2.42 -6.29 -12.08
N VAL A 121 3.39 -5.45 -11.68
CA VAL A 121 4.67 -5.90 -11.14
C VAL A 121 5.01 -5.14 -9.86
N ASP A 122 5.81 -5.73 -8.99
CA ASP A 122 6.39 -5.05 -7.83
C ASP A 122 7.53 -4.11 -8.25
N PRO A 123 7.69 -2.94 -7.58
CA PRO A 123 8.78 -2.03 -7.87
C PRO A 123 10.11 -2.63 -7.42
N THR A 124 11.20 -2.22 -8.08
CA THR A 124 12.57 -2.56 -7.66
C THR A 124 12.93 -1.94 -6.31
N ASN A 125 12.32 -0.80 -5.96
CA ASN A 125 12.50 -0.09 -4.69
C ASN A 125 11.50 -0.54 -3.60
N LEU A 126 11.15 -1.83 -3.58
CA LEU A 126 10.22 -2.38 -2.60
C LEU A 126 10.91 -2.53 -1.25
N ILE A 127 10.37 -1.85 -0.24
CA ILE A 127 10.80 -2.07 1.15
C ILE A 127 9.98 -3.24 1.68
N THR A 128 10.59 -4.43 1.72
CA THR A 128 10.07 -5.56 2.48
C THR A 128 10.25 -5.23 3.96
N ASP A 129 9.16 -5.14 4.70
CA ASP A 129 9.18 -5.01 6.17
C ASP A 129 9.87 -6.23 6.87
N ASN A 130 10.57 -7.13 6.16
CA ASN A 130 11.42 -8.16 6.77
C ASN A 130 12.74 -7.62 7.36
N ASN A 131 13.05 -6.33 7.16
CA ASN A 131 14.00 -5.61 8.03
C ASN A 131 13.29 -4.86 9.19
N TYR A 132 11.99 -5.08 9.34
CA TYR A 132 11.12 -4.65 10.44
C TYR A 132 10.27 -5.83 10.92
N ASP A 133 10.93 -6.82 11.52
CA ASP A 133 10.36 -7.71 12.55
C ASP A 133 9.02 -8.42 12.20
N GLU A 134 9.11 -9.72 11.94
CA GLU A 134 7.96 -10.63 11.90
C GLU A 134 7.09 -10.47 13.15
N GLY A 135 6.01 -9.70 13.06
CA GLY A 135 5.05 -9.68 14.14
C GLY A 135 4.04 -8.56 14.08
N THR A 136 3.10 -8.60 13.14
CA THR A 136 1.71 -8.12 13.38
C THR A 136 0.83 -8.29 12.15
N SER A 137 0.28 -9.50 11.94
CA SER A 137 -1.02 -9.67 11.26
C SER A 137 -1.64 -11.04 11.56
N GLN A 138 -1.57 -11.51 12.81
CA GLN A 138 -2.42 -12.62 13.30
C GLN A 138 -2.42 -12.67 14.83
N ARG A 139 -2.85 -11.59 15.50
CA ARG A 139 -3.19 -11.66 16.94
C ARG A 139 -4.09 -10.54 17.46
N VAL A 140 -5.02 -10.04 16.66
CA VAL A 140 -6.26 -9.49 17.23
C VAL A 140 -7.13 -10.73 17.42
N GLU A 141 -6.93 -11.52 18.47
CA GLU A 141 -7.93 -11.63 19.55
C GLU A 141 -7.38 -12.30 20.83
N ASN A 142 -6.05 -12.48 20.97
CA ASN A 142 -5.49 -13.26 22.09
C ASN A 142 -4.22 -12.64 22.72
N LEU A 143 -4.08 -11.31 22.79
CA LEU A 143 -2.92 -10.65 23.41
C LEU A 143 -3.07 -10.32 24.89
N ASP A 144 -4.27 -10.42 25.46
CA ASP A 144 -4.59 -9.90 26.79
C ASP A 144 -4.06 -10.72 27.98
N THR A 145 -3.34 -11.84 27.80
CA THR A 145 -2.97 -12.69 28.95
C THR A 145 -1.55 -13.25 28.95
N LYS A 146 -0.65 -12.89 28.02
CA LYS A 146 0.69 -13.52 27.96
C LYS A 146 1.92 -12.60 28.01
N LEU A 147 1.77 -11.27 28.02
CA LEU A 147 2.90 -10.34 28.09
C LEU A 147 3.25 -9.89 29.53
N LEU A 148 2.70 -10.56 30.55
CA LEU A 148 2.94 -10.21 31.96
C LEU A 148 3.86 -11.18 32.71
N ALA A 149 4.44 -12.21 32.08
CA ALA A 149 5.07 -13.30 32.83
C ALA A 149 6.59 -13.46 32.72
N GLU A 150 7.29 -12.96 31.70
CA GLU A 150 8.75 -13.17 31.58
C GLU A 150 9.44 -11.99 30.91
N GLN A 151 9.80 -11.00 31.72
CA GLN A 151 11.04 -10.23 31.55
C GLN A 151 11.42 -9.64 32.91
N GLU A 152 12.28 -10.37 33.61
CA GLU A 152 12.92 -9.93 34.84
C GLU A 152 13.69 -8.62 34.63
N ILE A 153 13.26 -7.59 35.37
CA ILE A 153 14.06 -6.68 36.22
C ILE A 153 15.47 -6.33 35.71
N VAL A 154 15.64 -5.14 35.10
CA VAL A 154 16.90 -4.37 35.19
C VAL A 154 16.64 -2.85 35.20
N GLY A 155 16.77 -2.24 36.39
CA GLY A 155 17.40 -0.93 36.61
C GLY A 155 16.59 0.37 36.38
N PRO A 156 16.73 1.39 37.27
CA PRO A 156 16.19 2.73 37.01
C PRO A 156 17.02 3.39 35.92
N GLY A 157 16.44 4.27 35.11
CA GLY A 157 17.26 5.01 34.16
C GLY A 157 16.64 6.26 33.60
N HIS A 158 15.45 6.17 33.02
CA HIS A 158 14.86 7.33 32.33
C HIS A 158 13.36 7.34 32.58
N THR A 159 12.94 8.20 33.51
CA THR A 159 11.54 8.56 33.69
C THR A 159 11.32 9.89 33.01
N PHE A 160 10.27 10.00 32.20
CA PHE A 160 9.86 11.27 31.62
C PHE A 160 8.46 11.61 32.11
N THR A 161 8.17 12.90 32.11
CA THR A 161 6.90 13.41 32.62
C THR A 161 5.98 13.71 31.46
N ILE A 162 4.80 13.12 31.48
CA ILE A 162 3.74 13.36 30.52
C ILE A 162 2.68 14.23 31.17
N ARG A 163 2.45 15.41 30.61
CA ARG A 163 1.36 16.29 31.04
C ARG A 163 0.14 16.04 30.19
N LEU A 164 -0.96 15.66 30.83
CA LEU A 164 -2.24 15.51 30.16
C LEU A 164 -2.84 16.91 29.88
N SER A 165 -3.48 17.12 28.74
CA SER A 165 -4.21 18.35 28.46
C SER A 165 -5.56 18.39 29.18
N THR A 166 -6.17 17.22 29.35
CA THR A 166 -7.51 17.04 29.94
C THR A 166 -7.48 17.09 31.46
N SER A 167 -6.32 16.83 32.05
CA SER A 167 -6.10 16.90 33.50
C SER A 167 -4.82 17.67 33.74
N THR A 168 -4.81 18.63 34.66
CA THR A 168 -3.59 19.37 35.05
C THR A 168 -2.57 18.50 35.82
N ARG A 169 -2.60 17.18 35.59
CA ARG A 169 -1.79 16.17 36.26
C ARG A 169 -0.64 15.73 35.36
N ASP A 170 0.48 15.53 36.02
CA ASP A 170 1.73 15.06 35.44
C ASP A 170 1.89 13.58 35.75
N VAL A 171 1.95 12.75 34.71
CA VAL A 171 2.11 11.29 34.80
C VAL A 171 3.55 10.95 34.49
N LYS A 172 4.24 10.29 35.42
CA LYS A 172 5.63 9.84 35.21
C LYS A 172 5.61 8.43 34.65
N ILE A 173 6.11 8.26 33.42
CA ILE A 173 6.19 6.95 32.77
C ILE A 173 7.65 6.53 32.66
N ASN A 174 7.91 5.25 32.96
CA ASN A 174 9.21 4.64 32.73
C ASN A 174 9.34 4.21 31.26
N TYR A 175 10.43 4.61 30.61
CA TYR A 175 10.68 4.26 29.22
C TYR A 175 12.10 3.77 29.00
N ASN A 176 12.24 2.98 27.94
CA ASN A 176 13.54 2.59 27.43
C ASN A 176 13.87 3.43 26.19
N PRO A 177 14.85 4.35 26.23
CA PRO A 177 15.14 5.27 25.12
C PRO A 177 15.52 4.57 23.82
N LYS A 178 16.03 3.32 23.89
CA LYS A 178 16.49 2.58 22.69
C LYS A 178 15.41 1.73 22.03
N LEU A 179 14.39 1.30 22.80
CA LEU A 179 13.40 0.32 22.35
C LEU A 179 11.99 0.90 22.25
N ASP A 180 11.66 1.90 23.08
CA ASP A 180 10.30 2.41 23.16
C ASP A 180 9.98 3.36 22.00
N THR A 181 8.73 3.27 21.53
CA THR A 181 8.12 4.16 20.54
C THR A 181 6.96 4.94 21.16
N ILE A 182 6.49 5.98 20.47
CA ILE A 182 5.30 6.73 20.88
C ILE A 182 4.07 5.81 21.02
N ALA A 183 3.93 4.78 20.18
CA ALA A 183 2.87 3.78 20.33
C ALA A 183 2.92 3.06 21.70
N THR A 184 4.11 2.60 22.12
CA THR A 184 4.31 1.98 23.44
C THR A 184 3.92 2.94 24.57
N LEU A 185 4.22 4.23 24.41
CA LEU A 185 3.82 5.25 25.38
C LEU A 185 2.31 5.45 25.46
N LYS A 186 1.60 5.43 24.32
CA LYS A 186 0.13 5.49 24.33
C LYS A 186 -0.44 4.35 25.16
N VAL A 187 0.05 3.13 24.93
CA VAL A 187 -0.40 1.94 25.66
C VAL A 187 -0.11 2.08 27.15
N LYS A 188 1.13 2.41 27.53
CA LYS A 188 1.53 2.61 28.94
C LYS A 188 0.68 3.68 29.62
N LEU A 189 0.42 4.81 28.95
CA LEU A 189 -0.42 5.90 29.47
C LEU A 189 -1.89 5.45 29.62
N CYS A 190 -2.42 4.71 28.65
CA CYS A 190 -3.77 4.16 28.71
C CYS A 190 -3.95 3.17 29.86
N THR A 191 -2.97 2.29 30.08
CA THR A 191 -2.97 1.35 31.20
C THR A 191 -2.93 2.09 32.54
N ASP A 192 -2.10 3.12 32.67
CA ASP A 192 -1.93 3.89 33.91
C ASP A 192 -3.16 4.77 34.23
N GLN A 193 -3.76 5.38 33.21
CA GLN A 193 -4.92 6.28 33.36
C GLN A 193 -6.27 5.58 33.18
N ASN A 194 -6.28 4.27 32.91
CA ASN A 194 -7.48 3.46 32.62
C ASN A 194 -8.35 4.08 31.50
N ILE A 195 -7.70 4.44 30.39
CA ILE A 195 -8.33 5.07 29.22
C ILE A 195 -8.40 4.09 28.06
N ASP A 196 -9.59 3.90 27.50
CA ASP A 196 -9.80 3.05 26.32
C ASP A 196 -9.22 3.68 25.04
N ILE A 197 -8.18 3.03 24.48
CA ILE A 197 -7.53 3.39 23.19
C ILE A 197 -8.54 3.44 22.03
N LYS A 198 -9.63 2.66 22.12
CA LYS A 198 -10.67 2.61 21.09
C LYS A 198 -11.54 3.85 21.07
N ARG A 199 -11.80 4.44 22.25
CA ARG A 199 -12.72 5.56 22.42
C ARG A 199 -12.03 6.91 22.29
N PHE A 200 -10.74 6.98 22.62
CA PHE A 200 -10.00 8.23 22.62
C PHE A 200 -8.91 8.27 21.55
N ASN A 201 -8.70 9.45 20.96
CA ASN A 201 -7.56 9.78 20.13
C ASN A 201 -6.52 10.50 21.00
N ILE A 202 -5.34 9.88 21.13
CA ILE A 202 -4.23 10.37 21.95
C ILE A 202 -3.13 10.86 21.04
N ARG A 203 -2.74 12.12 21.19
CA ARG A 203 -1.68 12.78 20.44
C ARG A 203 -0.63 13.33 21.38
N PHE A 204 0.64 13.15 21.04
CA PHE A 204 1.76 13.68 21.82
C PHE A 204 2.40 14.87 21.11
N PHE A 205 2.79 15.85 21.91
CA PHE A 205 3.41 17.09 21.48
C PHE A 205 4.64 17.40 22.33
N PHE A 206 5.73 17.77 21.67
CA PHE A 206 6.95 18.24 22.32
C PHE A 206 7.54 19.40 21.54
N LEU A 207 7.84 20.51 22.23
CA LEU A 207 8.35 21.74 21.61
C LEU A 207 7.53 22.22 20.39
N GLY A 208 6.21 22.01 20.41
CA GLY A 208 5.29 22.37 19.31
C GLY A 208 5.27 21.40 18.13
N ARG A 209 6.04 20.31 18.15
CA ARG A 209 5.97 19.22 17.16
C ARG A 209 5.04 18.13 17.63
N MET A 210 4.14 17.69 16.75
CA MET A 210 3.29 16.51 16.96
C MET A 210 4.07 15.26 16.56
N PHE A 211 3.96 14.18 17.35
CA PHE A 211 4.60 12.91 17.01
C PHE A 211 3.62 11.85 16.51
N ASP A 212 4.09 11.09 15.53
CA ASP A 212 3.44 9.88 15.05
C ASP A 212 3.84 8.66 15.87
N ASP A 213 3.00 7.63 15.84
CA ASP A 213 3.12 6.39 16.61
C ASP A 213 4.41 5.62 16.32
N ARG A 214 4.97 5.83 15.12
CA ARG A 214 6.22 5.23 14.64
C ARG A 214 7.48 5.96 15.13
N THR A 215 7.33 7.16 15.69
CA THR A 215 8.46 7.95 16.18
C THR A 215 9.11 7.21 17.36
N LYS A 216 10.41 6.96 17.26
CA LYS A 216 11.19 6.36 18.34
C LYS A 216 11.48 7.41 19.40
N LEU A 217 11.46 7.01 20.67
CA LEU A 217 11.77 7.95 21.76
C LEU A 217 13.21 8.46 21.70
N HIS A 218 14.13 7.72 21.08
CA HIS A 218 15.50 8.19 20.83
C HIS A 218 15.58 9.44 19.94
N ASP A 219 14.68 9.56 18.96
CA ASP A 219 14.65 10.69 18.01
C ASP A 219 14.04 11.94 18.66
N ILE A 220 13.26 11.72 19.72
CA ILE A 220 12.77 12.78 20.58
C ILE A 220 13.90 13.07 21.55
N SER A 221 14.55 14.22 21.43
CA SER A 221 15.61 14.64 22.37
C SER A 221 15.03 14.93 23.76
N LEU A 222 14.51 13.90 24.42
CA LEU A 222 13.95 13.91 25.78
C LEU A 222 15.11 13.92 26.76
N GLU A 223 15.45 15.10 27.25
CA GLU A 223 16.35 15.26 28.39
C GLU A 223 15.59 15.05 29.71
N ASP A 224 16.33 14.68 30.75
CA ASP A 224 15.77 14.50 32.09
C ASP A 224 15.08 15.78 32.59
N GLY A 225 13.79 15.69 32.91
CA GLY A 225 12.98 16.80 33.40
C GLY A 225 12.15 17.52 32.34
N GLN A 226 12.26 17.13 31.07
CA GLN A 226 11.38 17.64 30.02
C GLN A 226 9.98 17.02 30.10
N ILE A 227 8.98 17.80 29.66
CA ILE A 227 7.58 17.44 29.75
C ILE A 227 7.02 17.20 28.35
N LEU A 228 6.45 16.02 28.13
CA LEU A 228 5.70 15.69 26.92
C LEU A 228 4.23 16.08 27.12
N GLN A 229 3.67 16.91 26.25
CA GLN A 229 2.27 17.28 26.33
C GLN A 229 1.41 16.27 25.57
N THR A 230 0.36 15.77 26.21
CA THR A 230 -0.57 14.82 25.60
C THR A 230 -1.94 15.43 25.46
N PHE A 231 -2.47 15.39 24.24
CA PHE A 231 -3.84 15.76 23.97
C PHE A 231 -4.72 14.52 23.83
N ILE A 232 -5.81 14.46 24.59
CA ILE A 232 -6.78 13.37 24.57
C ILE A 232 -8.11 13.94 24.06
N SER A 233 -8.58 13.45 22.92
CA SER A 233 -9.90 13.80 22.34
C SER A 233 -10.76 12.55 22.29
N GLU A 234 -12.05 12.66 22.60
CA GLU A 234 -13.01 11.59 22.28
C GLU A 234 -13.14 11.47 20.76
N LYS A 235 -13.23 10.23 20.25
CA LYS A 235 -13.60 9.97 18.86
C LYS A 235 -15.12 10.08 18.77
N ILE A 236 -15.60 11.07 18.00
CA ILE A 236 -17.02 11.25 17.68
C ILE A 236 -17.46 10.16 16.70
#